data_AF-A0A800DF63-F1
#
_entry.id   AF-A0A800DF63-F1
#
_cell.length_a   1.000
_cell.length_b   1.000
_cell.length_c   1.000
_cell.angle_alpha   90.00
_cell.angle_beta   90.00
_cell.angle_gamma   90.00
#
_symmetry.space_group_name_H-M   'P 1'
#
loop_
_entity.id
_entity.type
_entity.pdbx_description
1 polymer ?
#
loop_
_entity_poly.entity_id
_entity_poly.type
_entity_poly.pdbx_seq_one_letter_code
_entity_poly.pdbx_strand_id
1 'polypeptide(L)' 'AGEGLFESLRGAEYPQDHFARGFLAETVEQLVGVRALCEEVACQARGDKECRFVVYPLGEADPERWRKALEG' A
#
# COMPACT_ATOMS: atom_id res chain seq x y z
N ALA A 1 18.04 2.01 6.25
CA ALA A 1 17.71 3.38 5.82
C ALA A 1 17.67 3.35 4.30
N GLY A 2 16.60 3.88 3.72
CA GLY A 2 16.38 3.86 2.28
C GLY A 2 17.13 4.96 1.51
N GLU A 3 17.20 4.82 0.18
CA GLU A 3 17.80 5.75 -0.79
C GLU A 3 16.78 6.42 -1.76
N GLY A 4 15.48 6.24 -1.56
CA GLY A 4 14.38 6.60 -2.47
C GLY A 4 13.37 7.61 -1.90
N LEU A 5 12.46 8.08 -2.77
CA LEU A 5 11.56 9.22 -2.51
C LEU A 5 10.52 8.97 -1.40
N PHE A 6 10.13 7.71 -1.19
CA PHE A 6 9.05 7.31 -0.27
C PHE A 6 9.52 6.40 0.87
N GLU A 7 10.80 6.45 1.22
CA GLU A 7 11.36 5.60 2.26
C GLU A 7 11.40 6.29 3.63
N SER A 8 11.07 5.52 4.67
CA SER A 8 11.17 5.99 6.05
C SER A 8 12.62 6.00 6.52
N LEU A 9 13.01 7.08 7.21
CA LEU A 9 14.32 7.20 7.87
C LEU A 9 14.44 6.33 9.12
N ARG A 10 13.32 5.82 9.64
CA ARG A 10 13.26 4.99 10.85
C ARG A 10 12.34 3.79 10.64
N GLY A 11 12.60 2.72 11.39
CA GLY A 11 11.67 1.60 11.46
C GLY A 11 10.31 2.05 12.03
N ALA A 12 9.24 1.42 11.59
CA ALA A 12 7.88 1.67 12.06
C ALA A 12 7.15 0.34 12.31
N GLU A 13 6.22 0.36 13.27
CA GLU A 13 5.37 -0.80 13.57
C GLU A 13 4.24 -0.95 12.52
N TYR A 14 3.77 0.17 11.97
CA TYR A 14 2.67 0.23 11.00
C TYR A 14 3.14 0.78 9.65
N PRO A 15 2.46 0.42 8.54
CA PRO A 15 2.74 1.00 7.22
C PRO A 15 2.64 2.53 7.23
N GLN A 16 3.59 3.22 6.59
CA GLN A 16 3.79 4.67 6.72
C GLN A 16 3.49 5.45 5.45
N ASP A 17 3.35 4.80 4.29
CA ASP A 17 3.30 5.52 3.01
C ASP A 17 1.87 6.01 2.68
N HIS A 18 1.42 6.97 3.48
CA HIS A 18 0.11 7.60 3.32
C HIS A 18 -0.03 8.33 1.98
N PHE A 19 1.06 8.90 1.47
CA PHE A 19 1.06 9.60 0.20
C PHE A 19 0.80 8.63 -0.96
N ALA A 20 1.61 7.55 -1.08
CA ALA A 20 1.42 6.59 -2.16
C ALA A 20 0.04 5.94 -2.10
N ARG A 21 -0.48 5.66 -0.90
CA ARG A 21 -1.85 5.16 -0.73
C ARG A 21 -2.90 6.09 -1.32
N GLY A 22 -2.86 7.38 -0.95
CA GLY A 22 -3.81 8.37 -1.49
C GLY A 22 -3.67 8.54 -3.00
N PHE A 23 -2.43 8.66 -3.47
CA PHE A 23 -2.12 8.85 -4.89
C PHE A 23 -2.60 7.67 -5.75
N LEU A 24 -2.30 6.44 -5.34
CA LEU A 24 -2.67 5.23 -6.08
C LEU A 24 -4.19 5.02 -6.09
N ALA A 25 -4.86 5.25 -4.96
CA ALA A 25 -6.32 5.15 -4.88
C ALA A 25 -7.01 6.12 -5.85
N GLU A 26 -6.63 7.40 -5.81
CA GLU A 26 -7.23 8.41 -6.68
C GLU A 26 -6.88 8.17 -8.16
N THR A 27 -5.65 7.76 -8.46
CA THR A 27 -5.24 7.44 -9.83
C THR A 27 -6.10 6.33 -10.43
N VAL A 28 -6.33 5.25 -9.68
CA VAL A 28 -7.17 4.14 -10.13
C VAL A 28 -8.64 4.57 -10.21
N GLU A 29 -9.13 5.37 -9.27
CA GLU A 29 -10.48 5.93 -9.31
C GLU A 29 -10.73 6.73 -10.60
N GLN A 30 -9.78 7.60 -10.98
CA GLN A 30 -9.86 8.39 -12.21
C GLN A 30 -9.78 7.52 -13.48
N LEU A 31 -8.99 6.45 -13.47
CA LEU A 31 -8.82 5.56 -14.63
C LEU A 31 -9.99 4.61 -14.85
N VAL A 32 -10.60 4.11 -13.77
CA VAL A 32 -11.62 3.05 -13.83
C VAL A 32 -13.04 3.60 -13.63
N GLY A 33 -13.19 4.80 -13.06
CA GLY A 33 -14.49 5.42 -12.79
C GLY A 33 -15.22 4.78 -11.60
N VAL A 34 -14.51 4.08 -10.72
CA VAL A 34 -15.05 3.43 -9.53
C VAL A 34 -14.27 3.90 -8.31
N ARG A 35 -14.99 4.24 -7.23
CA ARG A 35 -14.40 4.61 -5.94
C ARG A 35 -13.43 3.52 -5.49
N ALA A 36 -12.19 3.88 -5.15
CA ALA A 36 -11.16 2.93 -4.78
C ALA A 36 -10.53 3.24 -3.42
N LEU A 37 -9.99 2.21 -2.78
CA LEU A 37 -9.13 2.30 -1.60
C LEU A 37 -7.77 1.67 -1.91
N CYS A 38 -6.74 2.11 -1.20
CA CYS A 38 -5.40 1.54 -1.28
C CYS A 38 -4.85 1.20 0.10
N GLU A 39 -4.44 -0.05 0.25
CA GLU A 39 -3.77 -0.56 1.45
C GLU A 39 -2.30 -0.89 1.14
N GLU A 40 -1.42 -0.46 2.03
CA GLU A 40 -0.02 -0.89 2.05
C GLU A 40 0.07 -2.19 2.87
N VAL A 41 0.35 -3.30 2.19
CA VAL A 41 0.30 -4.66 2.75
C VAL A 41 1.69 -5.22 3.09
N ALA A 42 2.75 -4.64 2.52
CA ALA A 42 4.14 -4.82 2.93
C ALA A 42 4.83 -3.44 2.93
N CYS A 43 5.73 -3.19 3.86
CA CYS A 43 6.39 -1.90 4.06
C CYS A 43 7.87 -2.07 4.42
N GLN A 44 8.75 -1.43 3.66
CA GLN A 44 10.19 -1.46 3.96
C GLN A 44 10.52 -0.85 5.34
N ALA A 45 9.72 0.09 5.83
CA ALA A 45 9.87 0.65 7.18
C ALA A 45 9.62 -0.41 8.28
N ARG A 46 8.88 -1.48 7.97
CA ARG A 46 8.67 -2.64 8.87
C ARG A 46 9.75 -3.72 8.71
N GLY A 47 10.67 -3.56 7.76
CA GLY A 47 11.70 -4.53 7.43
C GLY A 47 11.36 -5.47 6.26
N ASP A 48 10.23 -5.26 5.58
CA ASP A 48 9.90 -6.02 4.37
C ASP A 48 10.87 -5.67 3.23
N LYS A 49 11.04 -6.59 2.26
CA LYS A 49 11.97 -6.41 1.13
C LYS A 49 11.64 -5.18 0.27
N GLU A 50 10.35 -4.95 0.05
CA GLU A 50 9.80 -3.87 -0.77
C GLU A 50 8.43 -3.45 -0.23
N CYS A 51 8.02 -2.21 -0.50
CA CYS A 51 6.64 -1.80 -0.22
C CYS A 51 5.70 -2.42 -1.25
N ARG A 52 4.57 -2.97 -0.81
CA ARG A 52 3.54 -3.52 -1.69
C ARG A 52 2.20 -2.90 -1.35
N PHE A 53 1.46 -2.57 -2.40
CA PHE A 53 0.16 -1.90 -2.30
C PHE A 53 -0.90 -2.71 -3.03
N VAL A 54 -2.11 -2.75 -2.47
CA VAL A 54 -3.29 -3.31 -3.13
C VAL A 54 -4.33 -2.21 -3.25
N VAL A 55 -4.75 -1.96 -4.48
CA VAL A 55 -5.86 -1.04 -4.79
C VAL A 55 -7.09 -1.87 -5.13
N TYR A 56 -8.22 -1.56 -4.52
CA TYR A 56 -9.47 -2.32 -4.67
C TYR A 56 -10.69 -1.39 -4.60
N PRO A 57 -11.84 -1.79 -5.16
CA PRO A 57 -13.07 -1.00 -5.08
C PRO A 57 -13.52 -0.77 -3.63
N LEU A 58 -14.09 0.41 -3.38
CA LEU A 58 -14.69 0.74 -2.09
C LEU A 58 -15.80 -0.27 -1.76
N GLY A 59 -15.65 -0.98 -0.63
CA GLY A 59 -16.59 -2.03 -0.19
C GLY A 59 -16.06 -3.46 -0.32
N GLU A 60 -14.90 -3.66 -0.97
CA GLU A 60 -14.27 -4.99 -1.15
C GLU A 60 -13.01 -5.18 -0.28
N ALA A 61 -12.97 -4.56 0.91
CA ALA A 61 -11.81 -4.68 1.79
C ALA A 61 -11.64 -6.11 2.33
N ASP A 62 -10.50 -6.74 2.03
CA ASP A 62 -10.09 -8.03 2.59
C ASP A 62 -8.56 -8.11 2.81
N PRO A 63 -8.05 -7.44 3.86
CA PRO A 63 -6.60 -7.28 4.08
C PRO A 63 -5.86 -8.58 4.36
N GLU A 64 -6.53 -9.59 4.94
CA GLU A 64 -5.94 -10.90 5.24
C GLU A 64 -5.79 -11.75 3.98
N ARG A 65 -6.77 -11.72 3.07
CA ARG A 65 -6.67 -12.37 1.77
C ARG A 65 -5.51 -11.79 0.96
N TRP A 66 -5.32 -10.48 1.01
CA TRP A 66 -4.24 -9.80 0.27
C TRP A 66 -2.85 -10.13 0.81
N ARG A 67 -2.68 -10.16 2.13
CA ARG A 67 -1.42 -10.62 2.74
C ARG A 67 -1.07 -12.05 2.31
N LYS A 68 -2.01 -12.99 2.43
CA LYS A 68 -1.79 -14.39 2.00
C LYS A 68 -1.48 -14.52 0.51
N ALA A 69 -2.15 -13.74 -0.34
CA ALA A 69 -1.91 -13.78 -1.79
C ALA A 69 -0.51 -13.28 -2.20
N LEU A 70 0.14 -12.50 -1.35
CA LEU A 70 1.47 -11.91 -1.61
C LEU A 70 2.62 -12.66 -0.95
N GLU A 71 2.32 -13.64 -0.09
CA GLU A 71 3.28 -14.57 0.53
C GLU A 71 3.61 -15.79 -0.36
N GLY A 72 3.03 -15.86 -1.56
CA GLY A 72 3.30 -16.89 -2.58
C GLY A 72 4.67 -16.77 -3.21
#